data_AF-A0A3Q9QX70-F1
#
_entry.id   AF-A0A3Q9QX70-F1
#
_cell.length_a   1.000
_cell.length_b   1.000
_cell.length_c   1.000
_cell.angle_alpha   90.00
_cell.angle_beta   90.00
_cell.angle_gamma   90.00
#
_symmetry.space_group_name_H-M   'P 1'
#
loop_
_entity.id
_entity.type
_entity.pdbx_description
1 polymer ?
#
loop_
_entity_poly.entity_id
_entity_poly.type
_entity_poly.pdbx_seq_one_letter_code
_entity_poly.pdbx_strand_id
1 'polypeptide(L)' 'MFKNIEVKKMFKGHIHECHQFKVNIKGNKFAGLLKDREILWFHPHPKNKLNEASIHALELKVQDILN' A
#
# COMPACT_ATOMS: atom_id res chain seq x y z
N MET A 1 -4.55 11.62 -9.14
CA MET A 1 -4.56 10.34 -9.89
C MET A 1 -3.33 9.54 -9.49
N PHE A 2 -3.50 8.41 -8.80
CA PHE A 2 -2.42 7.49 -8.44
C PHE A 2 -1.94 6.78 -9.71
N LYS A 3 -0.71 7.05 -10.16
CA LYS A 3 -0.29 6.67 -11.53
C LYS A 3 0.34 5.28 -11.64
N ASN A 4 0.92 4.75 -10.57
CA ASN A 4 1.54 3.42 -10.57
C ASN A 4 1.33 2.80 -9.18
N ILE A 5 0.36 1.90 -9.04
CA ILE A 5 0.24 1.03 -7.85
C ILE A 5 0.60 -0.38 -8.33
N GLU A 6 1.70 -0.90 -7.81
CA GLU A 6 2.14 -2.27 -8.05
C GLU A 6 1.87 -3.07 -6.78
N VAL A 7 1.08 -4.14 -6.88
CA VAL A 7 0.75 -5.01 -5.75
C VAL A 7 1.30 -6.40 -6.01
N LYS A 8 2.03 -6.94 -5.04
CA LYS A 8 2.67 -8.26 -5.08
C LYS A 8 2.21 -9.07 -3.86
N LYS A 9 1.59 -10.22 -4.13
CA LYS A 9 1.28 -11.23 -3.12
C LYS A 9 2.58 -11.83 -2.57
N MET A 10 2.77 -11.75 -1.25
CA MET A 10 3.87 -12.38 -0.52
C MET A 10 3.31 -13.41 0.45
N PHE A 11 4.05 -14.50 0.64
CA PHE A 11 3.68 -15.61 1.53
C PHE A 11 2.33 -16.27 1.17
N LYS A 12 2.08 -16.43 -0.13
CA LYS A 12 0.87 -17.08 -0.65
C LYS A 12 0.75 -18.49 -0.07
N GLY A 13 -0.30 -18.77 0.70
CA GLY A 13 -0.53 -20.08 1.33
C GLY A 13 0.11 -20.29 2.71
N HIS A 14 0.62 -19.25 3.37
CA HIS A 14 1.08 -19.30 4.76
C HIS A 14 0.22 -18.43 5.68
N ILE A 15 0.24 -18.73 6.98
CA ILE A 15 -0.45 -17.99 8.06
C ILE A 15 -0.01 -16.51 8.14
N HIS A 16 1.14 -16.18 7.53
CA HIS A 16 1.68 -14.82 7.44
C HIS A 16 1.48 -14.18 6.06
N GLU A 17 0.46 -14.59 5.29
CA GLU A 17 0.15 -14.01 3.98
C GLU A 17 0.03 -12.47 4.07
N CYS A 18 0.79 -11.78 3.24
CA CYS A 18 0.77 -10.33 3.17
C CYS A 18 0.98 -9.84 1.74
N HIS A 19 0.49 -8.66 1.44
CA HIS A 19 0.56 -8.08 0.12
C HIS A 19 1.50 -6.90 0.17
N GLN A 20 2.66 -7.04 -0.43
CA GLN A 20 3.54 -5.91 -0.61
C GLN A 20 2.99 -5.03 -1.73
N PHE A 21 2.85 -3.75 -1.48
CA PHE A 21 2.48 -2.80 -2.52
C PHE A 21 3.51 -1.68 -2.61
N LYS A 22 3.66 -1.15 -3.81
CA LYS A 22 4.49 0.00 -4.13
C LYS A 22 3.63 1.00 -4.88
N VAL A 23 3.70 2.26 -4.50
CA VAL A 23 2.98 3.32 -5.17
C VAL A 23 3.91 4.48 -5.52
N ASN A 24 3.70 5.07 -6.68
CA ASN A 24 4.30 6.35 -7.02
C ASN A 24 3.25 7.47 -7.03
N ILE A 25 3.43 8.47 -6.17
CA ILE A 25 2.53 9.61 -6.02
C ILE A 25 3.32 10.90 -6.21
N LYS A 26 3.02 11.62 -7.30
CA LYS A 26 3.66 12.89 -7.65
C LYS A 26 5.20 12.80 -7.65
N GLY A 27 5.76 11.68 -8.11
CA GLY A 27 7.21 11.44 -8.13
C GLY A 27 7.78 10.82 -6.85
N ASN A 28 6.99 10.75 -5.77
CA ASN A 28 7.40 10.11 -4.52
C ASN A 28 7.04 8.62 -4.55
N LYS A 29 8.04 7.77 -4.33
CA LYS A 29 7.85 6.33 -4.25
C LYS A 29 7.61 5.94 -2.79
N PHE A 30 6.46 5.37 -2.53
CA PHE A 30 6.12 4.78 -1.23
C PHE A 30 5.95 3.28 -1.40
N ALA A 31 6.21 2.55 -0.34
CA ALA A 31 5.96 1.12 -0.30
C ALA A 31 5.38 0.77 1.06
N GLY A 32 4.60 -0.30 1.08
CA GLY A 32 4.05 -0.85 2.31
C GLY A 32 3.69 -2.32 2.17
N LEU A 33 3.24 -2.89 3.26
CA LEU A 33 2.69 -4.23 3.36
C LEU A 33 1.23 -4.09 3.81
N LEU A 34 0.33 -4.81 3.15
CA LEU A 34 -1.03 -5.04 3.62
C LEU A 34 -1.10 -6.45 4.21
N LYS A 35 -1.43 -6.57 5.49
CA LYS A 35 -1.64 -7.85 6.17
C LYS A 35 -2.96 -7.76 6.92
N ASP A 36 -3.89 -8.68 6.67
CA ASP A 36 -5.18 -8.75 7.38
C ASP A 36 -5.92 -7.40 7.47
N ARG A 37 -5.97 -6.66 6.36
CA ARG A 37 -6.53 -5.28 6.25
C ARG A 37 -5.75 -4.17 6.97
N GLU A 38 -4.69 -4.49 7.71
CA GLU A 38 -3.76 -3.50 8.25
C GLU A 38 -2.66 -3.15 7.24
N ILE A 39 -2.34 -1.86 7.13
CA ILE A 39 -1.24 -1.38 6.29
C ILE A 39 -0.07 -0.92 7.13
N LEU A 40 1.07 -1.55 6.88
CA LEU A 40 2.36 -1.19 7.41
C LEU A 40 3.16 -0.45 6.33
N TRP A 41 3.36 0.84 6.55
CA TRP A 41 4.16 1.68 5.67
C TRP A 41 5.65 1.50 5.93
N PHE A 42 6.44 1.39 4.86
CA PHE A 42 7.90 1.48 4.97
C PHE A 42 8.35 2.93 5.09
N HIS A 43 9.56 3.15 5.61
CA HIS A 43 10.20 4.46 5.59
C HIS A 43 10.66 4.81 4.17
N PRO A 44 10.42 6.05 3.68
CA PRO A 44 9.76 7.18 4.35
C PRO A 44 8.22 7.07 4.40
N HIS A 45 7.62 7.43 5.55
CA HIS A 45 6.18 7.30 5.78
C HIS A 45 5.37 8.32 4.94
N PRO A 46 4.31 7.91 4.22
CA PRO A 46 3.53 8.80 3.37
C PRO A 46 2.82 9.94 4.10
N LYS A 47 2.45 9.76 5.38
CA LYS A 47 1.87 10.82 6.26
C LYS A 47 2.66 12.13 6.24
N ASN A 48 3.97 12.10 5.97
CA ASN A 48 4.79 13.32 5.92
C ASN A 48 4.60 14.14 4.63
N LYS A 49 4.02 13.54 3.58
CA LYS A 49 3.88 14.15 2.25
C LYS A 49 2.44 14.12 1.72
N LEU A 50 1.61 13.23 2.26
CA LEU A 50 0.25 12.96 1.82
C LEU A 50 -0.71 13.17 2.99
N ASN A 51 -1.85 13.78 2.70
CA ASN A 51 -2.93 13.94 3.66
C ASN A 51 -3.53 12.57 4.00
N GLU A 52 -4.11 12.45 5.20
CA GLU A 52 -4.76 11.22 5.67
C GLU A 52 -5.83 10.71 4.70
N ALA A 53 -6.63 11.60 4.09
CA ALA A 53 -7.60 11.22 3.07
C ALA A 53 -6.97 10.55 1.84
N SER A 54 -5.77 11.00 1.41
CA SER A 54 -5.06 10.39 0.28
C SER A 54 -4.46 9.04 0.65
N ILE A 55 -4.02 8.89 1.90
CA ILE A 55 -3.53 7.62 2.43
C ILE A 55 -4.70 6.65 2.50
N HIS A 56 -5.79 7.02 3.16
CA HIS A 56 -6.98 6.18 3.28
C HIS A 56 -7.55 5.76 1.93
N ALA A 57 -7.65 6.69 0.96
CA ALA A 57 -8.08 6.35 -0.40
C ALA A 57 -7.16 5.34 -1.09
N LEU A 58 -5.85 5.40 -0.82
CA LEU A 58 -4.89 4.42 -1.33
C LEU A 58 -5.01 3.07 -0.62
N GLU A 59 -5.22 3.07 0.69
CA GLU A 59 -5.45 1.86 1.50
C GLU A 59 -6.68 1.11 0.98
N LEU A 60 -7.79 1.82 0.80
CA LEU A 60 -9.01 1.28 0.20
C LEU A 60 -8.78 0.74 -1.21
N LYS A 61 -8.02 1.47 -2.03
CA LYS A 61 -7.72 1.04 -3.41
C LYS A 61 -6.84 -0.21 -3.46
N VAL A 62 -5.88 -0.35 -2.54
CA VAL A 62 -5.04 -1.55 -2.45
C VAL A 62 -5.87 -2.73 -1.94
N GLN A 63 -6.78 -2.51 -0.99
CA GLN A 63 -7.72 -3.55 -0.53
C GLN A 63 -8.69 -3.99 -1.65
N ASP A 64 -9.21 -3.04 -2.43
CA ASP A 64 -10.11 -3.30 -3.57
C ASP A 64 -9.43 -4.14 -4.66
N ILE A 65 -8.16 -3.86 -4.98
CA ILE A 65 -7.38 -4.65 -5.97
C ILE A 65 -7.15 -6.10 -5.50
N LEU A 66 -7.23 -6.36 -4.20
CA LEU A 66 -6.90 -7.65 -3.60
C LEU A 66 -8.12 -8.51 -3.27
N ASN A 67 -9.32 -7.96 -3.39
CA ASN A 67 -10.61 -8.63 -3.27
C ASN A 67 -10.99 -9.29 -4.60
#